data_AF-A0A969CXY9-F1
#
_entry.id   AF-A0A969CXY9-F1
#
_cell.length_a   1.000
_cell.length_b   1.000
_cell.length_c   1.000
_cell.angle_alpha   90.00
_cell.angle_beta   90.00
_cell.angle_gamma   90.00
#
_symmetry.space_group_name_H-M   'P 1'
#
loop_
_entity.id
_entity.type
_entity.pdbx_description
1 polymer ?
#
loop_
_entity_poly.entity_id
_entity_poly.type
_entity_poly.pdbx_seq_one_letter_code
_entity_poly.pdbx_strand_id
1 'polypeptide(L)' 'MRLKIVIQDNGAGIPEDIIGKIFDPFFTTKPQREGTGLGLSIAHDLIVNKNRGAIELDTKVGSYTKFIILLPKNK' A
#
# COMPACT_ATOMS: atom_id res chain seq x y z
N MET A 1 22.12 4.46 1.34
CA MET A 1 21.56 3.19 1.86
C MET A 1 20.11 3.43 2.28
N ARG A 2 19.18 2.53 1.93
CA ARG A 2 17.75 2.63 2.30
C ARG A 2 17.36 1.49 3.24
N LEU A 3 16.44 1.73 4.16
CA LEU A 3 15.76 0.70 4.94
C LEU A 3 14.64 0.09 4.09
N LYS A 4 14.64 -1.24 3.94
CA LYS A 4 13.60 -1.98 3.21
C LYS A 4 12.74 -2.74 4.20
N ILE A 5 11.43 -2.49 4.16
CA ILE A 5 10.41 -3.20 4.95
C ILE A 5 9.50 -3.90 3.95
N VAL A 6 9.24 -5.19 4.14
CA VAL A 6 8.37 -5.99 3.26
C VAL A 6 7.22 -6.54 4.08
N ILE A 7 6.00 -6.30 3.61
CA ILE A 7 4.78 -6.83 4.19
C ILE A 7 4.12 -7.67 3.11
N GLN A 8 3.99 -8.98 3.35
CA GLN A 8 3.36 -9.91 2.42
C GLN A 8 2.24 -10.67 3.13
N ASP A 9 1.11 -10.79 2.45
CA ASP A 9 0.04 -11.72 2.80
C ASP A 9 -0.08 -12.86 1.78
N ASN A 10 -0.93 -13.82 2.09
CA ASN A 10 -1.34 -14.94 1.24
C ASN A 10 -2.83 -14.82 0.85
N GLY A 11 -3.34 -13.59 0.75
CA GLY A 11 -4.73 -13.30 0.43
C GLY A 11 -5.03 -13.35 -1.07
N ALA A 12 -6.16 -12.79 -1.47
CA ALA A 12 -6.65 -12.87 -2.84
C ALA A 12 -5.89 -11.99 -3.86
N GLY A 13 -4.88 -11.23 -3.44
CA GLY A 13 -4.23 -10.23 -4.29
C GLY A 13 -5.11 -9.02 -4.60
N ILE A 14 -4.56 -8.07 -5.35
CA ILE A 14 -5.24 -6.85 -5.80
C ILE A 14 -5.45 -6.91 -7.33
N PRO A 15 -6.68 -6.78 -7.83
CA PRO A 15 -6.97 -6.67 -9.26
C PRO A 15 -6.30 -5.45 -9.92
N GLU A 16 -5.79 -5.62 -11.16
CA GLU A 16 -5.03 -4.59 -11.87
C GLU A 16 -5.81 -3.29 -12.10
N ASP A 17 -7.11 -3.38 -12.34
CA ASP A 17 -8.02 -2.26 -12.63
C ASP A 17 -8.21 -1.31 -11.44
N ILE A 18 -7.90 -1.76 -10.22
CA ILE A 18 -8.01 -0.95 -9.01
C ILE A 18 -6.66 -0.49 -8.45
N ILE A 19 -5.52 -1.02 -8.93
CA ILE A 19 -4.18 -0.67 -8.40
C ILE A 19 -3.95 0.84 -8.40
N GLY A 20 -4.38 1.54 -9.45
CA GLY A 20 -4.23 2.99 -9.55
C GLY A 20 -5.04 3.80 -8.53
N LYS A 21 -6.00 3.17 -7.85
CA LYS A 21 -6.94 3.83 -6.92
C LYS A 21 -6.70 3.46 -5.45
N ILE A 22 -5.90 2.43 -5.15
CA ILE A 22 -5.78 1.91 -3.78
C ILE A 22 -5.20 2.92 -2.77
N PHE A 23 -4.52 3.95 -3.27
CA PHE A 23 -3.97 5.04 -2.46
C PHE A 23 -4.88 6.29 -2.43
N ASP A 24 -6.00 6.28 -3.15
CA ASP A 24 -6.95 7.38 -3.13
C ASP A 24 -7.68 7.43 -1.77
N PRO A 25 -7.84 8.61 -1.16
CA PRO A 25 -8.61 8.74 0.06
C PRO A 25 -10.03 8.18 -0.11
N PHE A 26 -10.48 7.40 0.88
CA PHE A 26 -11.81 6.78 0.95
C PHE A 26 -12.06 5.65 -0.06
N PHE A 27 -11.11 5.32 -0.94
CA PHE A 27 -11.24 4.14 -1.80
C PHE A 27 -11.25 2.85 -0.95
N THR A 28 -12.22 1.98 -1.21
CA THR A 28 -12.35 0.70 -0.52
C THR A 28 -13.16 -0.29 -1.36
N THR A 29 -12.77 -1.57 -1.31
CA THR A 29 -13.56 -2.70 -1.83
C THR A 29 -14.41 -3.35 -0.75
N LYS A 30 -14.22 -2.96 0.52
CA LYS A 30 -15.02 -3.45 1.64
C LYS A 30 -16.45 -2.92 1.56
N PRO A 31 -17.45 -3.69 2.04
CA PRO A 31 -18.82 -3.22 2.19
C PRO A 31 -18.93 -1.91 2.98
N GLN A 32 -20.05 -1.21 2.77
CA GLN A 32 -20.33 0.01 3.54
C GLN A 32 -20.27 -0.28 5.05
N ARG A 33 -19.64 0.63 5.79
CA ARG A 33 -19.44 0.57 7.26
C ARG A 33 -18.38 -0.42 7.77
N GLU A 34 -17.67 -1.14 6.91
CA GLU A 34 -16.56 -2.05 7.32
C GLU A 34 -15.15 -1.41 7.25
N GLY A 35 -15.09 -0.11 6.98
CA GLY A 35 -13.86 0.66 6.96
C GLY A 35 -14.06 2.05 6.39
N THR A 36 -13.07 2.92 6.61
CA THR A 36 -13.07 4.30 6.12
C THR A 36 -12.37 4.46 4.76
N GLY A 37 -11.61 3.45 4.31
CA GLY A 37 -10.78 3.56 3.10
C GLY A 37 -9.60 4.53 3.23
N LEU A 38 -9.15 4.85 4.45
CA LEU A 38 -8.09 5.84 4.68
C LEU A 38 -6.69 5.25 4.95
N GLY A 39 -6.58 3.95 5.19
CA GLY A 39 -5.32 3.34 5.65
C GLY A 39 -4.16 3.54 4.67
N LEU A 40 -4.36 3.16 3.40
CA LEU A 40 -3.31 3.24 2.38
C LEU A 40 -2.99 4.68 1.97
N SER A 41 -3.97 5.57 1.91
CA SER A 41 -3.72 6.99 1.58
C SER A 41 -2.88 7.68 2.66
N ILE A 42 -3.16 7.42 3.95
CA ILE A 42 -2.36 7.92 5.07
C ILE A 42 -0.94 7.32 5.04
N ALA A 43 -0.81 6.01 4.78
CA ALA A 43 0.49 5.36 4.69
C ALA A 43 1.33 5.93 3.54
N HIS A 44 0.73 6.13 2.37
CA HIS A 44 1.37 6.74 1.22
C HIS A 44 1.87 8.17 1.52
N ASP A 45 1.02 9.03 2.10
CA ASP A 45 1.42 10.38 2.48
C ASP A 45 2.58 10.38 3.49
N LEU A 46 2.49 9.55 4.53
CA LEU A 46 3.55 9.44 5.53
C LEU A 46 4.87 8.96 4.90
N ILE A 47 4.83 7.92 4.07
CA ILE A 47 6.04 7.30 3.52
C ILE A 47 6.65 8.16 2.42
N VAL A 48 5.85 8.53 1.41
CA VAL A 48 6.33 9.18 0.19
C VAL A 48 6.51 10.68 0.42
N ASN A 49 5.49 11.38 0.92
CA ASN A 49 5.52 12.84 1.03
C ASN A 49 6.31 13.30 2.27
N LYS A 50 6.02 12.74 3.46
CA LYS A 50 6.65 13.20 4.71
C LYS A 50 8.05 12.65 4.94
N ASN A 51 8.34 11.44 4.47
CA ASN A 51 9.62 10.77 4.72
C ASN A 51 10.47 10.55 3.46
N ARG A 52 10.04 11.05 2.27
CA ARG A 52 10.77 10.92 1.00
C ARG A 52 11.15 9.46 0.68
N GLY A 53 10.28 8.54 1.10
CA GLY A 53 10.38 7.12 0.83
C GLY A 53 9.70 6.72 -0.47
N ALA A 54 9.55 5.42 -0.66
CA ALA A 54 8.78 4.84 -1.75
C ALA A 54 7.97 3.64 -1.26
N ILE A 55 6.85 3.36 -1.92
CA ILE A 55 6.05 2.14 -1.77
C ILE A 55 6.01 1.47 -3.13
N GLU A 56 6.42 0.21 -3.20
CA GLU A 56 6.26 -0.64 -4.38
C GLU A 56 5.21 -1.72 -4.05
N LEU A 57 4.46 -2.14 -5.07
CA LEU A 57 3.44 -3.18 -4.97
C LEU A 57 3.81 -4.33 -5.92
N ASP A 58 3.83 -5.54 -5.38
CA ASP A 58 3.91 -6.79 -6.12
C ASP A 58 2.74 -7.65 -5.66
N THR A 59 1.85 -8.04 -6.56
CA THR A 59 0.64 -8.77 -6.22
C THR A 59 0.25 -9.74 -7.33
N LYS A 60 -0.36 -10.85 -6.93
CA LYS A 60 -0.92 -11.83 -7.85
C LYS A 60 -2.34 -12.17 -7.41
N VAL A 61 -3.30 -11.93 -8.30
CA VAL A 61 -4.71 -12.27 -8.08
C VAL A 61 -4.84 -13.76 -7.79
N GLY A 62 -5.62 -14.08 -6.76
CA GLY A 62 -5.81 -15.43 -6.22
C GLY A 62 -4.64 -15.97 -5.41
N SER A 63 -3.62 -15.16 -5.07
CA SER A 63 -2.41 -15.69 -4.40
C SER A 63 -1.81 -14.81 -3.31
N TYR A 64 -1.41 -13.57 -3.59
CA TYR A 64 -0.71 -12.74 -2.60
C TYR A 64 -0.79 -11.25 -2.90
N THR A 65 -0.59 -10.44 -1.86
CA THR A 65 -0.19 -9.04 -1.97
C THR A 65 1.11 -8.82 -1.20
N LYS A 66 2.05 -8.08 -1.80
CA LYS A 66 3.33 -7.71 -1.21
C LYS A 66 3.55 -6.21 -1.38
N PHE A 67 3.58 -5.50 -0.26
CA PHE A 67 4.00 -4.10 -0.20
C PHE A 67 5.48 -4.04 0.20
N ILE A 68 6.26 -3.26 -0.54
CA ILE A 68 7.68 -3.02 -0.28
C ILE A 68 7.85 -1.54 0.02
N ILE A 69 8.24 -1.23 1.25
CA ILE A 69 8.44 0.14 1.72
C ILE A 69 9.94 0.41 1.77
N LEU A 70 10.37 1.48 1.11
CA LEU A 70 11.75 1.95 1.07
C LEU A 70 11.85 3.31 1.77
N LEU A 71 12.60 3.38 2.86
CA LEU A 71 12.82 4.61 3.61
C LEU A 71 14.29 5.04 3.57
N PRO A 72 14.60 6.36 3.53
CA PRO A 72 15.96 6.82 3.74
C PRO A 72 16.43 6.49 5.17
N LYS A 73 17.69 6.05 5.32
CA LYS A 73 18.21 5.61 6.63
C LYS A 73 18.49 6.80 7.58
N ASN A 74 18.79 7.98 7.02
CA ASN A 74 19.06 9.21 7.75
C ASN A 74 18.22 10.35 7.14
N LYS A 75 17.71 11.26 7.98
CA LYS A 75 17.13 12.54 7.55
C LYS A 75 18.24 13.56 7.26
#